data_AF-A0A820HQ49-F1
#
_entry.id   AF-A0A820HQ49-F1
#
_cell.length_a   1.000
_cell.length_b   1.000
_cell.length_c   1.000
_cell.angle_alpha   90.00
_cell.angle_beta   90.00
_cell.angle_gamma   90.00
#
_symmetry.space_group_name_H-M   'P 1'
#
loop_
_entity.id
_entity.type
_entity.pdbx_description
1 polymer ?
#
loop_
_entity_poly.entity_id
_entity_poly.type
_entity_poly.pdbx_seq_one_letter_code
_entity_poly.pdbx_strand_id
1 'polypeptide(L)'
;YPFHFSQAVCRQVRSKGLTTKYNADEVFRLNVKQLIALAFVPLDQIIIGFDLICDLFDDDADDLLEYFEKTCIGEPKRRTGRKKPQFDHKLWNIHDRVVATVPRPNNSVEGWHNAFANRVAI
;
A
#
# COMPACT_ATOMS: atom_id res chain seq x y z
N TYR A 1 -7.38 5.22 -13.09
CA TYR A 1 -6.31 5.67 -12.17
C TYR A 1 -5.74 4.55 -11.28
N PRO A 2 -6.53 3.72 -10.56
CA PRO A 2 -5.96 2.67 -9.69
C PRO A 2 -5.20 1.58 -10.48
N PHE A 3 -5.61 1.33 -11.74
CA PHE A 3 -4.89 0.44 -12.66
C PHE A 3 -3.47 0.92 -13.01
N HIS A 4 -3.22 2.22 -13.07
CA HIS A 4 -1.86 2.73 -13.33
C HIS A 4 -1.00 2.67 -12.08
N PHE A 5 -1.60 2.89 -10.91
CA PHE A 5 -0.92 2.73 -9.62
C PHE A 5 -0.50 1.27 -9.39
N SER A 6 -1.42 0.32 -9.57
CA SER A 6 -1.09 -1.10 -9.45
C SER A 6 -0.04 -1.55 -10.46
N GLN A 7 -0.11 -1.06 -11.70
CA GLN A 7 0.93 -1.30 -12.72
C GLN A 7 2.29 -0.71 -12.31
N ALA A 8 2.33 0.48 -11.70
CA ALA A 8 3.56 1.10 -11.24
C ALA A 8 4.23 0.26 -10.14
N VAL A 9 3.46 -0.19 -9.14
CA VAL A 9 3.96 -1.08 -8.07
C VAL A 9 4.50 -2.39 -8.66
N CYS A 10 3.73 -3.05 -9.55
CA CYS A 10 4.17 -4.28 -10.21
C CYS A 10 5.42 -4.09 -11.08
N ARG A 11 5.61 -2.92 -11.70
CA ARG A 11 6.84 -2.60 -12.44
C ARG A 11 8.04 -2.47 -11.50
N GLN A 12 7.84 -1.97 -10.29
CA GLN A 12 8.93 -1.86 -9.31
C GLN A 12 9.33 -3.20 -8.71
N VAL A 13 8.37 -4.08 -8.45
CA VAL A 13 8.66 -5.48 -8.10
C VAL A 13 9.59 -6.11 -9.14
N ARG A 14 9.34 -5.84 -10.42
CA ARG A 14 10.18 -6.33 -11.52
C ARG A 14 11.55 -5.66 -11.57
N SER A 15 11.62 -4.33 -11.49
CA SER A 15 12.86 -3.57 -11.58
C SER A 15 13.84 -3.89 -10.44
N LYS A 16 13.31 -4.24 -9.26
CA LYS A 16 14.07 -4.62 -8.06
C LYS A 16 14.45 -6.12 -8.02
N GLY A 17 14.16 -6.89 -9.06
CA GLY A 17 14.50 -8.32 -9.11
C GLY A 17 13.59 -9.24 -8.27
N LEU A 18 12.52 -8.71 -7.70
CA LEU A 18 11.61 -9.44 -6.79
C LEU A 18 10.57 -10.31 -7.54
N THR A 19 10.69 -10.44 -8.88
CA THR A 19 9.72 -11.18 -9.70
C THR A 19 9.63 -12.66 -9.32
N THR A 20 10.76 -13.31 -9.07
CA THR A 20 10.81 -14.73 -8.70
C THR A 20 10.11 -14.95 -7.35
N LYS A 21 10.44 -14.11 -6.35
CA LYS A 21 9.79 -14.14 -5.03
C LYS A 21 8.28 -13.90 -5.16
N TYR A 22 7.87 -12.88 -5.90
CA TYR A 22 6.45 -12.60 -6.16
C TYR A 22 5.66 -13.76 -6.79
N ASN A 23 6.30 -14.59 -7.61
CA ASN A 23 5.62 -15.72 -8.22
C ASN A 23 5.57 -16.95 -7.31
N ALA A 24 6.66 -17.21 -6.57
CA ALA A 24 6.83 -18.39 -5.74
C ALA A 24 6.25 -18.25 -4.33
N ASP A 25 6.27 -17.04 -3.76
CA ASP A 25 5.83 -16.75 -2.40
C ASP A 25 4.46 -16.06 -2.41
N GLU A 26 3.46 -16.77 -1.92
CA GLU A 26 2.10 -16.26 -1.83
C GLU A 26 1.96 -15.14 -0.81
N VAL A 27 2.68 -15.21 0.32
CA VAL A 27 2.63 -14.22 1.39
C VAL A 27 3.22 -12.91 0.89
N PHE A 28 4.41 -12.94 0.29
CA PHE A 28 5.02 -11.75 -0.31
C PHE A 28 4.12 -11.13 -1.38
N ARG A 29 3.56 -11.95 -2.27
CA ARG A 29 2.62 -11.49 -3.29
C ARG A 29 1.39 -10.83 -2.70
N LEU A 30 0.87 -11.37 -1.59
CA LEU A 30 -0.26 -10.82 -0.89
C LEU A 30 0.08 -9.49 -0.20
N ASN A 31 1.27 -9.35 0.36
CA ASN A 31 1.76 -8.10 0.94
C ASN A 31 1.91 -6.99 -0.12
N VAL A 32 2.42 -7.34 -1.31
CA VAL A 32 2.44 -6.40 -2.45
C VAL A 32 1.02 -5.99 -2.87
N LYS A 33 0.06 -6.91 -2.86
CA LYS A 33 -1.35 -6.57 -3.12
C LYS A 33 -1.93 -5.63 -2.06
N GLN A 34 -1.49 -5.73 -0.80
CA GLN A 34 -1.90 -4.78 0.25
C GLN A 34 -1.32 -3.38 0.02
N LEU A 35 -0.07 -3.26 -0.44
CA LEU A 35 0.48 -1.95 -0.85
C LEU A 35 -0.40 -1.30 -1.93
N ILE A 36 -0.86 -2.08 -2.90
CA ILE A 36 -1.80 -1.60 -3.93
C ILE A 36 -3.16 -1.24 -3.32
N ALA A 37 -3.61 -1.99 -2.32
CA ALA A 37 -4.89 -1.77 -1.64
C ALA A 37 -4.94 -0.47 -0.82
N LEU A 38 -3.78 0.14 -0.49
CA LEU A 38 -3.74 1.47 0.14
C LEU A 38 -4.47 2.54 -0.67
N ALA A 39 -4.63 2.36 -1.99
CA ALA A 39 -5.44 3.25 -2.82
C ALA A 39 -6.92 3.34 -2.42
N PHE A 40 -7.40 2.39 -1.61
CA PHE A 40 -8.77 2.30 -1.13
C PHE A 40 -8.90 2.66 0.36
N VAL A 41 -7.82 3.01 1.03
CA VAL A 41 -7.81 3.40 2.45
C VAL A 41 -8.12 4.90 2.57
N PRO A 42 -8.87 5.35 3.60
CA PRO A 42 -9.05 6.77 3.88
C PRO A 42 -7.71 7.52 3.96
N LEU A 43 -7.66 8.75 3.44
CA LEU A 43 -6.40 9.52 3.33
C LEU A 43 -5.68 9.69 4.68
N ASP A 44 -6.44 9.85 5.76
CA ASP A 44 -5.96 9.98 7.15
C ASP A 44 -5.38 8.68 7.72
N GLN A 45 -5.72 7.53 7.13
CA GLN A 45 -5.24 6.21 7.57
C GLN A 45 -4.14 5.62 6.67
N ILE A 46 -3.83 6.24 5.52
CA ILE A 46 -2.81 5.73 4.58
C ILE A 46 -1.45 5.51 5.25
N ILE A 47 -1.02 6.44 6.09
CA ILE A 47 0.29 6.37 6.76
C ILE A 47 0.32 5.18 7.72
N ILE A 48 -0.70 5.06 8.57
CA ILE A 48 -0.82 3.95 9.53
C ILE A 48 -0.88 2.62 8.80
N GLY A 49 -1.67 2.56 7.71
CA GLY A 49 -1.80 1.36 6.90
C GLY A 49 -0.49 0.98 6.20
N PHE A 50 0.31 1.95 5.77
CA PHE A 50 1.63 1.70 5.19
C PHE A 50 2.61 1.15 6.24
N ASP A 51 2.69 1.78 7.41
CA ASP A 51 3.60 1.36 8.48
C ASP A 51 3.28 -0.09 8.91
N LEU A 52 1.99 -0.44 9.05
CA LEU A 52 1.56 -1.82 9.34
C LEU A 52 1.89 -2.83 8.23
N ILE A 53 1.96 -2.40 6.98
CA ILE A 53 2.34 -3.26 5.86
C ILE A 53 3.84 -3.50 5.83
N CYS A 54 4.65 -2.48 6.15
CA CYS A 54 6.11 -2.59 6.18
C CYS A 54 6.56 -3.72 7.11
N ASP A 55 5.93 -3.85 8.27
CA ASP A 55 6.22 -4.90 9.27
C ASP A 55 5.94 -6.33 8.75
N LEU A 56 5.24 -6.49 7.62
CA LEU A 56 4.95 -7.79 7.01
C LEU A 56 6.00 -8.25 5.98
N PHE A 57 6.91 -7.38 5.58
CA PHE A 57 7.94 -7.69 4.59
C PHE A 57 9.24 -8.12 5.26
N ASP A 58 9.96 -9.02 4.58
CA ASP A 58 11.36 -9.31 4.93
C ASP A 58 12.28 -8.19 4.40
N ASP A 59 13.49 -8.09 4.96
CA ASP A 59 14.53 -7.11 4.60
C ASP A 59 14.86 -7.07 3.09
N ASP A 60 14.63 -8.15 2.35
CA ASP A 60 14.88 -8.20 0.91
C ASP A 60 13.93 -7.29 0.09
N ALA A 61 12.87 -6.78 0.72
CA ALA A 61 11.91 -5.87 0.11
C ALA A 61 12.13 -4.39 0.50
N ASP A 62 13.14 -4.06 1.30
CA ASP A 62 13.43 -2.69 1.77
C ASP A 62 13.50 -1.69 0.61
N ASP A 63 14.17 -2.08 -0.46
CA ASP A 63 14.33 -1.32 -1.69
C ASP A 63 12.99 -0.96 -2.38
N LEU A 64 11.99 -1.83 -2.25
CA LEU A 64 10.63 -1.61 -2.75
C LEU A 64 9.85 -0.70 -1.80
N LEU A 65 9.98 -0.91 -0.49
CA LEU A 65 9.32 -0.10 0.54
C LEU A 65 9.84 1.33 0.56
N GLU A 66 11.16 1.54 0.47
CA GLU A 66 11.77 2.87 0.39
C GLU A 66 11.28 3.62 -0.85
N TYR A 67 11.23 2.93 -2.00
CA TYR A 67 10.66 3.51 -3.21
C TYR A 67 9.21 3.95 -2.99
N PHE A 68 8.38 3.08 -2.41
CA PHE A 68 6.98 3.35 -2.20
C PHE A 68 6.76 4.48 -1.18
N GLU A 69 7.52 4.48 -0.09
CA GLU A 69 7.49 5.52 0.92
C GLU A 69 7.83 6.87 0.29
N LYS A 70 8.91 6.96 -0.49
CA LYS A 70 9.33 8.20 -1.14
C LYS A 70 8.32 8.71 -2.18
N THR A 71 7.78 7.80 -2.99
CA THR A 71 6.94 8.18 -4.12
C THR A 71 5.48 8.40 -3.75
N CYS A 72 4.94 7.62 -2.82
CA CYS A 72 3.51 7.58 -2.53
C CYS A 72 3.15 8.07 -1.13
N ILE A 73 4.00 7.86 -0.12
CA ILE A 73 3.64 8.19 1.28
C ILE A 73 4.23 9.54 1.70
N GLY A 74 5.48 9.79 1.36
CA GLY A 74 6.32 10.88 1.84
C GLY A 74 7.21 10.42 3.00
N GLU A 75 8.53 10.54 2.84
CA GLU A 75 9.50 10.14 3.86
C GLU A 75 9.33 10.93 5.16
N PRO A 76 9.55 10.33 6.35
CA PRO A 76 9.59 11.04 7.62
C PRO A 76 10.63 12.16 7.62
N LYS A 77 10.30 13.31 8.19
CA LYS A 77 11.27 14.38 8.45
C LYS A 77 11.95 14.14 9.79
N ARG A 78 13.22 14.55 9.90
CA ARG A 78 14.02 14.46 11.14
C ARG A 78 13.40 15.13 12.37
N ARG A 79 12.43 16.05 12.20
CA ARG A 79 11.73 16.73 13.31
C ARG A 79 10.29 16.23 13.42
N THR A 80 9.40 16.80 12.62
CA THR A 80 7.97 16.49 12.64
C THR A 80 7.40 16.50 11.22
N GLY A 81 6.41 15.64 11.00
CA GLY A 81 5.71 15.48 9.72
C GLY A 81 6.51 14.70 8.66
N ARG A 82 5.91 14.57 7.48
CA ARG A 82 6.49 13.87 6.33
C ARG A 82 6.88 14.87 5.23
N LYS A 83 7.82 14.49 4.36
CA LYS A 83 8.08 15.17 3.09
C LYS A 83 6.86 15.02 2.19
N LYS A 84 6.68 15.95 1.25
CA LYS A 84 5.63 15.79 0.24
C LYS A 84 5.99 14.56 -0.61
N PRO A 85 5.08 13.58 -0.79
CA PRO A 85 5.31 12.47 -1.71
C PRO A 85 5.47 13.00 -3.12
N GLN A 86 6.18 12.25 -3.97
CA GLN A 86 6.29 12.58 -5.40
C GLN A 86 4.92 12.62 -6.07
N PHE A 87 4.02 11.72 -5.66
CA PHE A 87 2.63 11.67 -6.09
C PHE A 87 1.72 11.97 -4.90
N ASP A 88 0.95 13.06 -5.00
CA ASP A 88 -0.04 13.43 -4.00
C ASP A 88 -1.02 12.27 -3.75
N HIS A 89 -1.40 12.04 -2.49
CA HIS A 89 -2.31 10.95 -2.12
C HIS A 89 -3.61 11.02 -2.91
N LYS A 90 -4.14 12.21 -3.16
CA LYS A 90 -5.38 12.42 -3.94
C LYS A 90 -5.27 11.97 -5.39
N LEU A 91 -4.06 11.83 -5.92
CA LEU A 91 -3.84 11.45 -7.31
C LEU A 91 -4.08 9.96 -7.51
N TRP A 92 -3.59 9.12 -6.59
CA TRP A 92 -3.66 7.66 -6.71
C TRP A 92 -4.73 7.03 -5.81
N ASN A 93 -5.14 7.70 -4.73
CA ASN A 93 -6.23 7.27 -3.88
C ASN A 93 -7.58 7.43 -4.59
N ILE A 94 -8.45 6.45 -4.40
CA ILE A 94 -9.80 6.41 -4.96
C ILE A 94 -10.88 6.14 -3.93
N HIS A 95 -10.54 6.12 -2.63
CA HIS A 95 -11.46 5.84 -1.55
C HIS A 95 -12.73 6.70 -1.67
N ASP A 96 -12.57 8.02 -1.71
CA ASP A 96 -13.72 8.94 -1.74
C ASP A 96 -14.57 8.78 -3.01
N ARG A 97 -13.94 8.41 -4.13
CA ARG A 97 -14.64 8.15 -5.39
C ARG A 97 -15.46 6.87 -5.32
N VAL A 98 -14.88 5.80 -4.77
CA VAL A 98 -15.55 4.51 -4.58
C VAL A 98 -16.72 4.68 -3.62
N VAL A 99 -16.49 5.36 -2.51
CA VAL A 99 -17.51 5.67 -1.50
C VAL A 99 -18.64 6.53 -2.06
N ALA A 100 -18.35 7.49 -2.95
CA ALA A 100 -19.38 8.33 -3.55
C ALA A 100 -20.22 7.60 -4.62
N THR A 101 -19.66 6.61 -5.32
CA THR A 101 -20.36 5.85 -6.37
C THR A 101 -21.12 4.63 -5.86
N VAL A 102 -20.85 4.17 -4.65
CA VAL A 102 -21.53 3.03 -4.03
C VAL A 102 -22.51 3.55 -2.98
N PRO A 103 -23.83 3.28 -3.10
CA PRO A 103 -24.75 3.49 -1.98
C PRO A 103 -24.29 2.56 -0.84
N ARG A 104 -23.71 3.13 0.23
CA ARG A 104 -22.90 2.39 1.23
C ARG A 104 -23.62 1.20 1.89
N PRO A 105 -22.85 0.23 2.41
CA PRO A 105 -22.32 0.32 3.78
C PRO A 105 -20.78 0.24 3.85
N ASN A 106 -20.25 0.64 5.01
CA ASN A 106 -18.86 0.90 5.47
C ASN A 106 -17.74 -0.16 5.22
N ASN A 107 -17.87 -1.06 4.25
CA ASN A 107 -17.22 -2.37 4.34
C ASN A 107 -15.79 -2.50 3.77
N SER A 108 -15.21 -1.46 3.16
CA SER A 108 -13.85 -1.58 2.56
C SER A 108 -12.74 -1.48 3.61
N VAL A 109 -12.91 -0.63 4.62
CA VAL A 109 -11.95 -0.49 5.74
C VAL A 109 -12.05 -1.68 6.68
N GLU A 110 -13.27 -2.15 6.97
CA GLU A 110 -13.50 -3.40 7.72
C GLU A 110 -12.96 -4.61 6.95
N GLY A 111 -13.10 -4.65 5.62
CA GLY A 111 -12.50 -5.68 4.77
C GLY A 111 -10.97 -5.67 4.81
N TRP A 112 -10.36 -4.48 4.85
CA TRP A 112 -8.92 -4.33 5.05
C TRP A 112 -8.51 -4.78 6.45
N HIS A 113 -9.13 -4.25 7.52
CA HIS A 113 -8.84 -4.66 8.89
C HIS A 113 -9.04 -6.16 9.12
N ASN A 114 -10.11 -6.77 8.60
CA ASN A 114 -10.33 -8.22 8.69
C ASN A 114 -9.27 -9.01 7.90
N ALA A 115 -8.87 -8.52 6.73
CA ALA A 115 -7.78 -9.13 5.96
C ALA A 115 -6.40 -9.02 6.64
N PHE A 116 -6.21 -8.04 7.54
CA PHE A 116 -5.03 -7.94 8.39
C PHE A 116 -5.16 -8.80 9.65
N ALA A 117 -6.28 -8.70 10.37
CA ALA A 117 -6.52 -9.42 11.62
C ALA A 117 -6.49 -10.94 11.43
N ASN A 118 -7.04 -11.45 10.33
CA ASN A 118 -7.01 -12.87 10.00
C ASN A 118 -5.60 -13.42 9.66
N ARG A 119 -4.55 -12.58 9.68
CA ARG A 119 -3.15 -13.02 9.50
C ARG A 119 -2.38 -13.23 10.79
N VAL A 120 -2.88 -12.70 11.91
CA VAL A 120 -2.22 -12.80 13.23
C VAL A 120 -2.70 -14.04 14.02
N ALA A 121 -3.70 -14.77 13.50
CA ALA A 121 -4.23 -15.99 14.09
C ALA A 121 -3.72 -17.24 13.34
N ILE A 122 -2.46 -17.60 13.50
CA ILE A 122 -1.92 -18.96 13.28
C ILE A 122 -0.92 -19.27 14.40
#